data_AF-A0A397EHU5-F1
#
_entry.id   AF-A0A397EHU5-F1
#
_cell.length_a   1.000
_cell.length_b   1.000
_cell.length_c   1.000
_cell.angle_alpha   90.00
_cell.angle_beta   90.00
_cell.angle_gamma   90.00
#
_symmetry.space_group_name_H-M   'P 1'
#
loop_
_entity.id
_entity.type
_entity.pdbx_description
1 polymer ?
#
loop_
_entity_poly.entity_id
_entity_poly.type
_entity_poly.pdbx_seq_one_letter_code
_entity_poly.pdbx_strand_id
1 'polypeptide(L)'
;MDSHYYKKAPRSCGQLPNPLKGQSPIDLPASAKPVANTGNFSVVLHTASAVMSHEGYIVKATWSGGPDSRLTLNGKVYKSLQLHPHAPSEHTLGGKQYPFEVHFVHADKDKNLAVVGIFFDLDPQD
;
A
#
# COMPACT_ATOMS: atom_id res chain seq x y z
N MET A 1 9.18 24.53 1.66
CA MET A 1 8.97 23.44 2.63
C MET A 1 7.74 23.81 3.43
N ASP A 2 6.60 23.18 3.14
CA ASP A 2 5.31 23.65 3.66
C ASP A 2 4.91 22.94 4.96
N SER A 3 4.47 23.74 5.93
CA SER A 3 4.34 23.44 7.36
C SER A 3 3.10 22.62 7.74
N HIS A 4 2.35 22.15 6.75
CA HIS A 4 1.01 21.58 6.95
C HIS A 4 1.00 20.13 7.47
N TYR A 5 2.08 19.37 7.29
CA TYR A 5 2.16 18.00 7.80
C TYR A 5 2.38 17.95 9.33
N TYR A 6 3.08 18.94 9.89
CA TYR A 6 3.44 18.93 11.32
C TYR A 6 2.31 19.42 12.25
N LYS A 7 1.19 19.92 11.71
CA LYS A 7 0.11 20.55 12.50
C LYS A 7 -1.28 19.96 12.30
N LYS A 8 -1.45 18.89 11.52
CA LYS A 8 -2.76 18.23 11.38
C LYS A 8 -2.60 16.72 11.45
N ALA A 9 -3.07 16.15 12.56
CA ALA A 9 -3.64 14.80 12.57
C ALA A 9 -4.57 14.64 11.35
N PRO A 10 -4.69 13.44 10.76
CA PRO A 10 -5.49 13.25 9.57
C PRO A 10 -6.85 13.90 9.79
N ARG A 11 -7.20 14.84 8.91
CA ARG A 11 -8.50 15.53 8.94
C ARG A 11 -9.53 14.42 9.14
N SER A 12 -10.29 14.51 10.22
CA SER A 12 -11.25 13.49 10.62
C SER A 12 -11.96 12.99 9.37
N CYS A 13 -11.66 11.75 8.95
CA CYS A 13 -12.62 11.00 8.13
C CYS A 13 -13.90 11.10 8.96
N GLY A 14 -14.90 11.83 8.45
CA GLY A 14 -15.94 12.44 9.29
C GLY A 14 -16.39 11.46 10.37
N GLN A 15 -16.46 11.90 11.62
CA GLN A 15 -16.84 11.06 12.76
C GLN A 15 -18.22 10.46 12.49
N LEU A 16 -18.24 9.34 11.79
CA LEU A 16 -19.41 8.56 11.52
C LEU A 16 -19.78 7.91 12.85
N PRO A 17 -21.07 7.89 13.21
CA PRO A 17 -21.53 7.35 14.49
C PRO A 17 -21.17 5.87 14.69
N ASN A 18 -20.73 5.18 13.63
CA ASN A 18 -20.09 3.88 13.67
C ASN A 18 -18.81 3.90 12.82
N PRO A 19 -17.60 3.73 13.40
CA PRO A 19 -16.41 3.53 12.59
C PRO A 19 -16.57 2.27 11.73
N LEU A 20 -16.21 2.37 10.46
CA LEU A 20 -16.25 1.23 9.53
C LEU A 20 -15.38 0.10 10.10
N LYS A 21 -15.93 -1.12 10.22
CA LYS A 21 -15.24 -2.28 10.85
C LYS A 21 -14.11 -2.90 10.01
N GLY A 22 -13.75 -2.28 8.90
CA GLY A 22 -12.73 -2.75 7.96
C GLY A 22 -12.02 -1.56 7.34
N GLN A 23 -11.23 -0.85 8.14
CA GLN A 23 -10.39 0.26 7.68
C GLN A 23 -8.92 -0.16 7.72
N SER A 24 -8.17 0.46 6.82
CA SER A 24 -6.71 0.52 6.84
C SER A 24 -6.30 2.00 7.05
N PRO A 25 -5.09 2.25 7.57
CA PRO A 25 -4.10 1.27 8.02
C PRO A 25 -4.45 0.57 9.35
N ILE A 26 -3.69 -0.48 9.68
CA ILE A 26 -3.76 -1.19 10.97
C ILE A 26 -2.36 -1.37 11.58
N ASP A 27 -2.31 -1.64 12.88
CA ASP A 27 -1.14 -2.24 13.52
C ASP A 27 -1.18 -3.76 13.32
N LEU A 28 -0.17 -4.28 12.63
CA LEU A 28 0.03 -5.71 12.44
C LEU A 28 0.69 -6.26 13.71
N PRO A 29 0.10 -7.26 14.39
CA PRO A 29 0.67 -7.74 15.65
C PRO A 29 2.01 -8.44 15.38
N ALA A 30 3.08 -7.98 16.03
CA ALA A 30 4.42 -8.59 15.91
C ALA A 30 4.46 -10.08 16.33
N SER A 31 3.52 -10.51 17.16
CA SER A 31 3.36 -11.91 17.58
C SER A 31 2.57 -12.78 16.60
N ALA A 32 2.02 -12.22 15.52
CA ALA A 32 1.36 -13.02 14.51
C ALA A 32 2.35 -14.02 13.93
N LYS A 33 2.04 -15.30 14.08
CA LYS A 33 2.79 -16.35 13.40
C LYS A 33 2.45 -16.27 11.91
N PRO A 34 3.44 -16.11 11.01
CA PRO A 34 3.19 -16.15 9.59
C PRO A 34 2.48 -17.46 9.26
N VAL A 35 1.27 -17.36 8.72
CA VAL A 35 0.57 -18.51 8.15
C VAL A 35 0.95 -18.53 6.68
N ALA A 36 1.52 -19.64 6.23
CA ALA A 36 1.83 -19.82 4.82
C ALA A 36 0.54 -19.61 4.01
N ASN A 37 0.60 -18.72 3.02
CA ASN A 37 -0.53 -18.49 2.15
C ASN A 37 -0.69 -19.71 1.23
N THR A 38 -1.59 -20.63 1.60
CA THR A 38 -1.96 -21.81 0.80
C THR A 38 -2.86 -21.47 -0.39
N GLY A 39 -3.31 -20.21 -0.48
CA GLY A 39 -4.28 -19.69 -1.43
C GLY A 39 -3.73 -19.23 -2.78
N ASN A 40 -2.62 -19.81 -3.26
CA ASN A 40 -2.04 -19.46 -4.57
C ASN A 40 -1.86 -17.94 -4.74
N PHE A 41 -1.08 -17.33 -3.84
CA PHE A 41 -0.64 -15.95 -3.98
C PHE A 41 0.58 -15.85 -4.89
N SER A 42 0.53 -14.99 -5.90
CA SER A 42 1.70 -14.63 -6.70
C SER A 42 1.64 -13.18 -7.12
N VAL A 43 2.79 -12.52 -7.12
CA VAL A 43 2.96 -11.17 -7.66
C VAL A 43 4.01 -11.27 -8.77
N VAL A 44 3.62 -10.87 -9.96
CA VAL A 44 4.50 -10.80 -11.12
C VAL A 44 4.54 -9.35 -11.57
N LEU A 45 5.74 -8.77 -11.62
CA LEU A 45 5.99 -7.42 -12.08
C LEU A 45 7.03 -7.45 -13.20
N HIS A 46 6.76 -6.73 -14.28
CA HIS A 46 7.63 -6.57 -15.44
C HIS A 46 8.01 -5.10 -15.61
N THR A 47 8.93 -4.83 -16.53
CA THR A 47 9.33 -3.45 -16.86
C THR A 47 8.29 -2.81 -17.77
N ALA A 48 7.93 -1.56 -17.45
CA ALA A 48 7.15 -0.70 -18.33
C ALA A 48 7.41 0.77 -18.00
N SER A 49 7.14 1.65 -18.97
CA SER A 49 7.12 3.09 -18.74
C SER A 49 6.08 3.44 -17.68
N ALA A 50 6.44 4.34 -16.78
CA ALA A 50 5.55 4.89 -15.77
C ALA A 50 5.38 6.39 -15.98
N VAL A 51 4.20 6.91 -15.65
CA VAL A 51 3.95 8.35 -15.58
C VAL A 51 3.91 8.75 -14.11
N MET A 52 4.84 9.61 -13.71
CA MET A 52 4.85 10.18 -12.36
C MET A 52 3.99 11.44 -12.30
N SER A 53 3.16 11.53 -11.27
CA SER A 53 2.34 12.70 -10.97
C SER A 53 2.45 13.06 -9.48
N HIS A 54 2.24 14.34 -9.19
CA HIS A 54 2.03 14.83 -7.84
C HIS A 54 0.57 15.26 -7.71
N GLU A 55 -0.20 14.50 -6.94
CA GLU A 55 -1.65 14.67 -6.79
C GLU A 55 -1.97 15.02 -5.34
N GLY A 56 -2.06 16.33 -5.08
CA GLY A 56 -2.31 16.86 -3.73
C GLY A 56 -1.09 16.69 -2.83
N TYR A 57 -1.09 15.64 -2.01
CA TYR A 57 -0.01 15.31 -1.05
C TYR A 57 0.69 13.99 -1.37
N ILE A 58 0.34 13.36 -2.50
CA ILE A 58 0.81 12.03 -2.85
C ILE A 58 1.62 12.13 -4.15
N VAL A 59 2.82 11.54 -4.14
CA VAL A 59 3.55 11.21 -5.36
C VAL A 59 3.02 9.87 -5.85
N LYS A 60 2.59 9.78 -7.11
CA LYS A 60 2.06 8.55 -7.67
C LYS A 60 2.79 8.21 -8.96
N ALA A 61 3.08 6.94 -9.17
CA ALA A 61 3.50 6.43 -10.47
C ALA A 61 2.37 5.58 -11.05
N THR A 62 1.71 6.09 -12.10
CA THR A 62 0.77 5.29 -12.88
C THR A 62 1.57 4.34 -13.75
N TRP A 63 1.38 3.04 -13.53
CA TRP A 63 2.24 2.01 -14.09
C TRP A 63 1.48 0.69 -14.19
N SER A 64 1.34 0.19 -15.42
CA SER A 64 0.66 -1.08 -15.67
C SER A 64 1.48 -2.29 -15.27
N GLY A 65 2.74 -2.11 -14.89
CA GLY A 65 3.69 -3.21 -14.71
C GLY A 65 4.16 -3.82 -16.03
N GLY A 66 3.67 -3.40 -17.19
CA GLY A 66 3.95 -4.06 -18.47
C GLY A 66 3.08 -5.30 -18.73
N PRO A 67 3.33 -6.01 -19.84
CA PRO A 67 2.57 -7.19 -20.21
C PRO A 67 2.61 -8.23 -19.08
N ASP A 68 1.47 -8.86 -18.82
CA ASP A 68 1.33 -9.95 -17.83
C ASP A 68 1.58 -9.62 -16.36
N SER A 69 1.93 -8.37 -16.02
CA SER A 69 2.04 -7.94 -14.62
C SER A 69 0.71 -8.02 -13.89
N ARG A 70 0.72 -8.77 -12.78
CA ARG A 70 -0.49 -9.13 -12.07
C ARG A 70 -0.21 -9.58 -10.64
N LEU A 71 -1.18 -9.33 -9.78
CA LEU A 71 -1.39 -10.06 -8.54
C LEU A 71 -2.38 -11.20 -8.81
N THR A 72 -2.04 -12.41 -8.43
CA THR A 72 -2.98 -13.54 -8.36
C THR A 72 -3.24 -13.85 -6.89
N LEU A 73 -4.52 -13.90 -6.51
CA LEU A 73 -4.95 -14.24 -5.15
C LEU A 73 -6.14 -15.18 -5.24
N ASN A 74 -6.02 -16.40 -4.72
CA ASN A 74 -7.08 -17.43 -4.74
C ASN A 74 -7.65 -17.66 -6.17
N GLY A 75 -6.76 -17.70 -7.17
CA GLY A 75 -7.13 -17.89 -8.58
C GLY A 75 -7.72 -16.65 -9.27
N LYS A 76 -7.86 -15.53 -8.56
CA LYS A 76 -8.36 -14.27 -9.10
C LYS A 76 -7.20 -13.35 -9.49
N VAL A 77 -7.31 -12.77 -10.68
CA VAL A 77 -6.27 -11.93 -11.28
C VAL A 77 -6.61 -10.46 -11.10
N TYR A 78 -5.63 -9.70 -10.61
CA TYR A 78 -5.69 -8.26 -10.42
C TYR A 78 -4.53 -7.61 -11.20
N LYS A 79 -4.84 -6.70 -12.12
CA LYS A 79 -3.85 -5.97 -12.92
C LYS A 79 -3.31 -4.78 -12.14
N SER A 80 -2.02 -4.51 -12.26
CA SER A 80 -1.39 -3.33 -11.66
C SER A 80 -1.94 -2.04 -12.26
N LEU A 81 -2.22 -1.06 -11.41
CA LEU A 81 -2.74 0.25 -11.82
C LEU A 81 -1.72 1.35 -11.55
N GLN A 82 -1.17 1.36 -10.34
CA GLN A 82 -0.29 2.41 -9.85
C GLN A 82 0.48 1.93 -8.63
N LEU A 83 1.54 2.66 -8.30
CA LEU A 83 2.13 2.64 -6.98
C LEU A 83 2.23 4.06 -6.41
N HIS A 84 2.22 4.17 -5.09
CA HIS A 84 2.49 5.42 -4.39
C HIS A 84 3.17 5.16 -3.03
N PRO A 85 4.06 6.05 -2.59
CA PRO A 85 4.72 5.95 -1.31
C PRO A 85 4.01 6.73 -0.21
N HIS A 86 4.28 6.33 1.02
CA HIS A 86 3.97 7.03 2.27
C HIS A 86 5.23 7.16 3.10
N ALA A 87 5.43 8.33 3.70
CA ALA A 87 6.54 8.62 4.59
C ALA A 87 6.01 9.46 5.77
N PRO A 88 5.94 8.92 7.00
CA PRO A 88 6.30 7.55 7.40
C PRO A 88 5.33 6.46 6.89
N SER A 89 5.55 5.20 7.24
CA SER A 89 4.61 4.12 6.95
C SER A 89 3.23 4.39 7.55
N GLU A 90 2.18 3.97 6.84
CA GLU A 90 0.80 4.07 7.35
C GLU A 90 0.50 2.90 8.30
N HIS A 91 0.85 1.68 7.89
CA HIS A 91 0.76 0.51 8.76
C HIS A 91 1.91 0.52 9.78
N THR A 92 1.71 -0.20 10.88
CA THR A 92 2.75 -0.45 11.89
C THR A 92 2.90 -1.95 12.13
N LEU A 93 4.04 -2.37 12.68
CA LEU A 93 4.29 -3.76 13.08
C LEU A 93 4.62 -3.82 14.57
N GLY A 94 3.70 -4.33 15.38
CA GLY A 94 3.81 -4.33 16.84
C GLY A 94 4.00 -2.94 17.41
N GLY A 95 3.32 -1.95 16.84
CA GLY A 95 3.43 -0.54 17.18
C GLY A 95 4.66 0.18 16.61
N LYS A 96 5.59 -0.52 15.93
CA LYS A 96 6.70 0.13 15.21
C LYS A 96 6.20 0.75 13.91
N GLN A 97 6.34 2.06 13.79
CA GLN A 97 6.19 2.79 12.52
C GLN A 97 7.51 2.77 11.75
N TYR A 98 7.46 2.38 10.49
CA TYR A 98 8.62 2.34 9.61
C TYR A 98 8.84 3.70 8.93
N PRO A 99 10.08 4.04 8.54
CA PRO A 99 10.39 5.27 7.83
C PRO A 99 9.60 5.46 6.53
N PHE A 100 9.22 4.37 5.86
CA PHE A 100 8.61 4.43 4.54
C PHE A 100 7.79 3.17 4.20
N GLU A 101 6.72 3.35 3.43
CA GLU A 101 5.87 2.27 2.91
C GLU A 101 5.47 2.56 1.46
N VAL A 102 5.49 1.55 0.58
CA VAL A 102 4.98 1.68 -0.79
C VAL A 102 3.77 0.80 -0.99
N HIS A 103 2.70 1.37 -1.54
CA HIS A 103 1.50 0.65 -1.93
C HIS A 103 1.51 0.38 -3.43
N PHE A 104 1.40 -0.89 -3.81
CA PHE A 104 1.11 -1.32 -5.17
C PHE A 104 -0.37 -1.65 -5.29
N VAL A 105 -1.10 -0.86 -6.07
CA VAL A 105 -2.55 -0.99 -6.20
C VAL A 105 -2.89 -1.76 -7.47
N HIS A 106 -3.70 -2.80 -7.29
CA HIS A 106 -4.17 -3.68 -8.35
C HIS A 106 -5.70 -3.69 -8.38
N ALA A 107 -6.28 -3.97 -9.55
CA ALA A 107 -7.72 -4.17 -9.70
C ALA A 107 -8.06 -5.36 -10.60
N ASP A 108 -9.13 -6.07 -10.26
CA ASP A 108 -9.69 -7.10 -11.12
C ASP A 108 -10.58 -6.50 -12.24
N LYS A 109 -11.16 -7.37 -13.07
CA LYS A 109 -12.09 -6.98 -14.15
C LYS A 109 -13.36 -6.28 -13.66
N ASP A 110 -13.75 -6.52 -12.41
CA ASP A 110 -14.96 -5.99 -11.77
C ASP A 110 -14.63 -4.75 -10.90
N LYS A 111 -13.40 -4.23 -11.00
CA LYS A 111 -12.85 -3.07 -10.28
C LYS A 111 -12.71 -3.26 -8.76
N ASN A 112 -12.73 -4.49 -8.26
CA ASN A 112 -12.35 -4.76 -6.87
C ASN A 112 -10.85 -4.56 -6.70
N LEU A 113 -10.46 -3.90 -5.61
CA LEU A 113 -9.07 -3.55 -5.35
C LEU A 113 -8.35 -4.59 -4.50
N ALA A 114 -7.05 -4.72 -4.73
CA ALA A 114 -6.12 -5.42 -3.86
C ALA A 114 -4.79 -4.64 -3.81
N VAL A 115 -4.28 -4.43 -2.60
CA VAL A 115 -3.07 -3.64 -2.35
C VAL A 115 -1.98 -4.51 -1.75
N VAL A 116 -0.78 -4.41 -2.30
CA VAL A 116 0.44 -4.98 -1.71
C VAL A 116 1.22 -3.82 -1.10
N GLY A 117 1.35 -3.83 0.23
CA GLY A 117 2.17 -2.87 0.98
C GLY A 117 3.57 -3.43 1.23
N ILE A 118 4.59 -2.62 0.99
CA ILE A 118 5.99 -2.97 1.26
C ILE A 118 6.57 -1.93 2.22
N PHE A 119 6.99 -2.37 3.40
CA PHE A 119 7.73 -1.55 4.35
C PHE A 119 9.19 -1.42 3.92
N PHE A 120 9.78 -0.26 4.18
CA PHE A 120 11.20 -0.01 4.05
C PHE A 120 11.73 0.47 5.39
N ASP A 121 12.84 -0.10 5.82
CA ASP A 121 13.60 0.35 6.98
C ASP A 121 14.88 1.03 6.51
N LEU A 122 15.51 1.80 7.39
CA LEU A 122 16.85 2.32 7.12
C LEU A 122 17.84 1.16 7.21
N ASP A 123 18.84 1.13 6.32
CA ASP A 123 19.98 0.24 6.50
C ASP A 123 20.74 0.69 7.77
N PRO A 124 20.93 -0.16 8.79
CA PRO A 124 21.71 0.21 9.97
C PRO A 124 23.18 0.54 9.67
N GLN A 125 23.67 0.27 8.45
CA GLN A 125 25.05 0.48 8.03
C GLN A 125 25.28 1.78 7.23
N ASP A 126 24.23 2.55 6.95
CA ASP A 126 24.33 3.90 6.36
C ASP A 126 24.68 4.97 7.41
#